data_AF-A0A6V7PR97-F1
#
_entry.id   AF-A0A6V7PR97-F1
#
_cell.length_a   1.000
_cell.length_b   1.000
_cell.length_c   1.000
_cell.angle_alpha   90.00
_cell.angle_beta   90.00
_cell.angle_gamma   90.00
#
_symmetry.space_group_name_H-M   'P 1'
#
loop_
_entity.id
_entity.type
_entity.pdbx_description
1 polymer ?
#
loop_
_entity_poly.entity_id
_entity_poly.type
_entity_poly.pdbx_seq_one_letter_code
_entity_poly.pdbx_strand_id
1 'polypeptide(L)'
;MMHHKMAQIIHTPTYSHIAILIFTALTLLIAPSLSTTLQNGFILELIHRFSIHSPSYSPNVTFVEKIERLVEISDNRVEWIESSLRADGMESGSLMGIRPTVTHDRGVYMAKVGIGKPPTNVHLLLDSRSSLVWTQCAPCVHCFPQDPPVYNPAFSDTYRPLPCTHPFCARLPCINNMCRFVLRYEDNTYTKGIMAAEQFTFASNVGATESVGAAFGCSSESSPNMFPSTRAVSGILGVGAGPASFLSQLGSLARGRFSYCLVPIDLPSAGVSYLRFGADTERIKNGRTTPMLRSFDRTHYFVELQDISVDGRRLHLPPGTFARRPDGTGGCLLDSGTSATYLTEIAYTAVCNTVDAFFAGRNFTRVRGTIIMQI
;
A
#
# COMPACT_ATOMS: atom_id res chain seq x y z
N MET A 1 6.92 87.83 -16.56
CA MET A 1 5.83 88.82 -16.76
C MET A 1 5.96 89.33 -18.19
N MET A 2 4.85 89.41 -18.96
CA MET A 2 4.76 89.39 -20.45
C MET A 2 4.84 87.96 -21.01
N HIS A 3 3.94 87.40 -21.83
CA HIS A 3 2.77 87.86 -22.63
C HIS A 3 1.64 86.79 -22.52
N HIS A 4 0.33 87.10 -22.39
CA HIS A 4 -0.68 87.31 -23.46
C HIS A 4 -0.58 86.31 -24.63
N LYS A 5 -1.62 85.63 -25.14
CA LYS A 5 -3.08 85.79 -25.13
C LYS A 5 -3.76 84.48 -25.58
N MET A 6 -5.07 84.40 -25.31
CA MET A 6 -6.02 83.31 -25.57
C MET A 6 -6.29 82.96 -27.05
N ALA A 7 -6.60 81.66 -27.24
CA ALA A 7 -7.68 81.02 -28.02
C ALA A 7 -8.03 81.47 -29.45
N GLN A 8 -8.07 80.52 -30.40
CA GLN A 8 -9.32 80.02 -31.00
C GLN A 8 -9.10 78.81 -31.93
N ILE A 9 -10.14 78.00 -32.01
CA ILE A 9 -10.30 76.71 -32.71
C ILE A 9 -10.62 76.94 -34.20
N ILE A 10 -10.02 76.15 -35.09
CA ILE A 10 -10.54 75.91 -36.46
C ILE A 10 -10.41 74.41 -36.77
N HIS A 11 -11.55 73.78 -37.08
CA HIS A 11 -11.68 72.44 -37.64
C HIS A 11 -11.56 72.51 -39.18
N THR A 12 -10.88 71.54 -39.80
CA THR A 12 -11.30 70.93 -41.08
C THR A 12 -10.66 69.53 -41.27
N PRO A 13 -11.29 68.62 -42.05
CA PRO A 13 -11.08 67.17 -42.01
C PRO A 13 -10.33 66.61 -43.24
N THR A 14 -9.67 65.45 -43.11
CA THR A 14 -9.25 64.64 -44.26
C THR A 14 -9.33 63.13 -44.00
N TYR A 15 -10.31 62.53 -44.68
CA TYR A 15 -10.47 61.18 -45.24
C TYR A 15 -9.54 60.01 -44.87
N SER A 16 -10.23 58.90 -44.56
CA SER A 16 -10.09 57.56 -45.14
C SER A 16 -8.82 56.77 -44.86
N HIS A 17 -8.95 55.66 -44.13
CA HIS A 17 -8.78 54.32 -44.73
C HIS A 17 -9.47 53.27 -43.84
N ILE A 18 -10.48 52.64 -44.42
CA ILE A 18 -11.12 51.41 -43.98
C ILE A 18 -10.09 50.28 -44.15
N ALA A 19 -9.77 49.58 -43.06
CA ALA A 19 -9.16 48.25 -43.11
C ALA A 19 -9.98 47.31 -42.24
N ILE A 20 -11.06 46.78 -42.84
CA ILE A 20 -11.76 45.61 -42.36
C ILE A 20 -10.87 44.42 -42.71
N LEU A 21 -10.28 43.79 -41.69
CA LEU A 21 -9.73 42.44 -41.80
C LEU A 21 -10.38 41.58 -40.72
N ILE A 22 -11.50 41.00 -41.14
CA ILE A 22 -12.11 39.82 -40.56
C ILE A 22 -11.07 38.71 -40.65
N PHE A 23 -10.42 38.40 -39.52
CA PHE A 23 -9.71 37.13 -39.36
C PHE A 23 -10.48 36.27 -38.38
N THR A 24 -11.44 35.55 -38.97
CA THR A 24 -11.86 34.20 -38.63
C THR A 24 -11.56 33.72 -37.21
N ALA A 25 -12.63 33.64 -36.41
CA ALA A 25 -12.77 32.67 -35.36
C ALA A 25 -12.68 31.25 -35.95
N LEU A 26 -11.50 30.61 -35.87
CA LEU A 26 -11.36 29.15 -35.95
C LEU A 26 -9.98 28.70 -35.42
N THR A 27 -9.82 28.73 -34.10
CA THR A 27 -8.86 27.86 -33.39
C THR A 27 -9.55 27.18 -32.21
N LEU A 28 -10.70 26.56 -32.49
CA LEU A 28 -11.07 25.31 -31.82
C LEU A 28 -10.38 24.18 -32.59
N LEU A 29 -9.83 23.20 -31.87
CA LEU A 29 -8.93 22.11 -32.32
C LEU A 29 -7.48 22.65 -32.38
N ILE A 30 -6.57 22.35 -31.46
CA ILE A 30 -6.24 21.05 -30.88
C ILE A 30 -5.74 21.31 -29.45
N ALA A 31 -6.61 21.14 -28.45
CA ALA A 31 -6.13 20.54 -27.21
C ALA A 31 -6.32 19.03 -27.42
N PRO A 32 -5.30 18.18 -27.29
CA PRO A 32 -5.61 16.83 -26.88
C PRO A 32 -6.14 16.98 -25.46
N SER A 33 -7.46 17.10 -25.33
CA SER A 33 -8.16 16.64 -24.14
C SER A 33 -7.96 15.14 -24.09
N LEU A 34 -6.75 14.70 -23.73
CA LEU A 34 -6.57 13.49 -22.95
C LEU A 34 -7.02 13.83 -21.53
N SER A 35 -8.30 14.22 -21.39
CA SER A 35 -9.09 13.63 -20.33
C SER A 35 -9.25 12.17 -20.74
N THR A 36 -8.21 11.37 -20.53
CA THR A 36 -8.48 10.03 -20.05
C THR A 36 -9.27 10.30 -18.77
N THR A 37 -10.59 10.19 -18.87
CA THR A 37 -11.38 9.83 -17.71
C THR A 37 -10.63 8.65 -17.14
N LEU A 38 -9.88 8.85 -16.06
CA LEU A 38 -9.51 7.76 -15.19
C LEU A 38 -10.82 7.00 -15.04
N GLN A 39 -10.88 5.77 -15.55
CA GLN A 39 -11.90 4.87 -15.05
C GLN A 39 -11.73 4.93 -13.53
N ASN A 40 -12.82 5.03 -12.79
CA ASN A 40 -12.77 5.36 -11.36
C ASN A 40 -12.14 4.22 -10.52
N GLY A 41 -10.98 3.67 -10.90
CA GLY A 41 -10.29 2.48 -10.45
C GLY A 41 -9.00 2.25 -11.23
N PHE A 42 -8.15 1.35 -10.73
CA PHE A 42 -6.94 0.91 -11.41
C PHE A 42 -6.45 -0.43 -10.83
N ILE A 43 -5.49 -1.06 -11.51
CA ILE A 43 -4.94 -2.37 -11.15
C ILE A 43 -3.43 -2.26 -10.97
N LEU A 44 -2.90 -2.93 -9.94
CA LEU A 44 -1.47 -3.21 -9.80
C LEU A 44 -1.27 -4.72 -9.81
N GLU A 45 -0.29 -5.17 -10.59
CA GLU A 45 0.25 -6.51 -10.45
C GLU A 45 1.00 -6.65 -9.12
N LEU A 46 0.72 -7.75 -8.43
CA LEU A 46 1.41 -8.19 -7.23
C LEU A 46 2.32 -9.36 -7.58
N ILE A 47 3.59 -9.20 -7.25
CA ILE A 47 4.62 -10.19 -7.48
C ILE A 47 4.84 -10.94 -6.16
N HIS A 48 4.46 -12.22 -6.13
CA HIS A 48 4.74 -13.07 -4.99
C HIS A 48 6.25 -13.32 -4.87
N ARG A 49 6.80 -13.33 -3.65
CA ARG A 49 8.24 -13.44 -3.39
C ARG A 49 8.92 -14.65 -4.04
N PHE A 50 8.20 -15.78 -4.10
CA PHE A 50 8.67 -17.05 -4.70
C PHE A 50 8.19 -17.28 -6.14
N SER A 51 7.53 -16.30 -6.75
CA SER A 51 7.15 -16.35 -8.17
C SER A 51 8.38 -16.38 -9.07
N ILE A 52 8.29 -17.03 -10.22
CA ILE A 52 9.30 -16.97 -11.28
C ILE A 52 9.53 -15.53 -11.80
N HIS A 53 8.53 -14.65 -11.63
CA HIS A 53 8.60 -13.24 -12.01
C HIS A 53 9.17 -12.36 -10.89
N SER A 54 9.47 -12.93 -9.72
CA SER A 54 10.11 -12.21 -8.62
C SER A 54 11.55 -11.85 -9.00
N PRO A 55 11.99 -10.59 -8.81
CA PRO A 55 13.41 -10.26 -8.90
C PRO A 55 14.26 -10.98 -7.84
N SER A 56 13.63 -11.59 -6.81
CA SER A 56 14.28 -12.45 -5.81
C SER A 56 14.05 -13.94 -6.08
N TYR A 57 13.62 -14.32 -7.28
CA TYR A 57 13.38 -15.72 -7.63
C TYR A 57 14.65 -16.56 -7.48
N SER A 58 14.52 -17.69 -6.80
CA SER A 58 15.57 -18.70 -6.70
C SER A 58 15.00 -20.05 -7.12
N PRO A 59 15.50 -20.67 -8.20
CA PRO A 59 15.01 -21.96 -8.69
C PRO A 59 15.36 -23.12 -7.75
N ASN A 60 16.28 -22.92 -6.80
CA ASN A 60 16.79 -23.96 -5.92
C ASN A 60 15.94 -24.17 -4.66
N VAL A 61 14.92 -23.34 -4.43
CA VAL A 61 14.05 -23.46 -3.25
C VAL A 61 12.89 -24.40 -3.58
N THR A 62 12.84 -25.53 -2.87
CA THR A 62 11.78 -26.53 -2.99
C THR A 62 10.43 -25.98 -2.53
N PHE A 63 9.33 -26.64 -2.90
CA PHE A 63 8.00 -26.24 -2.44
C PHE A 63 7.89 -26.26 -0.90
N VAL A 64 8.44 -27.30 -0.26
CA VAL A 64 8.42 -27.44 1.20
C VAL A 64 9.16 -26.29 1.88
N GLU A 65 10.37 -25.97 1.41
CA GLU A 65 11.15 -24.84 1.95
C GLU A 65 10.43 -23.49 1.72
N LYS A 66 9.69 -23.32 0.62
CA LYS A 66 8.85 -22.12 0.42
C LYS A 66 7.80 -22.02 1.51
N ILE A 67 7.10 -23.12 1.81
CA ILE A 67 6.08 -23.14 2.86
C ILE A 67 6.69 -22.91 4.24
N GLU A 68 7.80 -23.56 4.58
CA GLU A 68 8.49 -23.36 5.85
C GLU A 68 8.89 -21.90 6.05
N ARG A 69 9.45 -21.25 5.02
CA ARG A 69 9.77 -19.82 5.08
C ARG A 69 8.52 -18.95 5.23
N LEU A 70 7.41 -19.26 4.57
CA LEU A 70 6.16 -18.52 4.74
C LEU A 70 5.55 -18.66 6.12
N VAL A 71 5.68 -19.84 6.74
CA VAL A 71 5.30 -20.06 8.14
C VAL A 71 6.19 -19.24 9.06
N GLU A 72 7.51 -19.29 8.86
CA GLU A 72 8.46 -18.49 9.64
C GLU A 72 8.15 -16.99 9.56
N ILE A 73 7.85 -16.46 8.37
CA ILE A 73 7.39 -15.07 8.19
C ILE A 73 6.13 -14.80 9.02
N SER A 74 5.18 -15.72 8.97
CA SER A 74 3.87 -15.56 9.54
C SER A 74 3.92 -15.61 11.07
N ASP A 75 4.69 -16.53 11.66
CA ASP A 75 4.88 -16.67 13.11
C ASP A 75 5.43 -15.39 13.70
N ASN A 76 6.55 -14.96 13.12
CA ASN A 76 7.22 -13.71 13.38
C ASN A 76 6.28 -12.48 13.28
N ARG A 77 5.37 -12.47 12.29
CA ARG A 77 4.42 -11.39 12.09
C ARG A 77 3.29 -11.43 13.14
N VAL A 78 2.83 -12.61 13.52
CA VAL A 78 1.77 -12.88 14.52
C VAL A 78 2.16 -12.43 15.91
N GLU A 79 3.37 -12.78 16.35
CA GLU A 79 3.91 -12.35 17.65
C GLU A 79 3.82 -10.84 17.83
N TRP A 80 4.14 -10.07 16.78
CA TRP A 80 4.00 -8.61 16.80
C TRP A 80 2.55 -8.12 16.86
N ILE A 81 1.65 -8.78 16.12
CA ILE A 81 0.22 -8.41 16.12
C ILE A 81 -0.30 -8.46 17.55
N GLU A 82 -0.01 -9.55 18.25
CA GLU A 82 -0.46 -9.74 19.61
C GLU A 82 0.19 -8.74 20.57
N SER A 83 1.48 -8.44 20.42
CA SER A 83 2.17 -7.45 21.26
C SER A 83 1.62 -6.04 21.06
N SER A 84 1.35 -5.65 19.82
CA SER A 84 0.88 -4.30 19.46
C SER A 84 -0.58 -4.07 19.79
N LEU A 85 -1.44 -5.07 19.62
CA LEU A 85 -2.85 -4.97 20.03
C LEU A 85 -3.02 -4.84 21.55
N ARG A 86 -2.07 -5.34 22.35
CA ARG A 86 -2.08 -5.18 23.82
C ARG A 86 -1.58 -3.80 24.26
N ALA A 87 -0.73 -3.16 23.46
CA ALA A 87 -0.20 -1.82 23.72
C ALA A 87 -1.17 -0.69 23.28
N ASP A 88 -2.32 -1.04 22.71
CA ASP A 88 -3.25 -0.17 21.96
C ASP A 88 -4.14 0.69 22.88
N GLY A 89 -3.54 1.30 23.90
CA GLY A 89 -4.07 2.41 24.70
C GLY A 89 -3.52 3.77 24.29
N MET A 90 -2.68 3.86 23.24
CA MET A 90 -2.09 5.11 22.76
C MET A 90 -2.35 5.30 21.26
N GLU A 91 -3.00 6.41 20.90
CA GLU A 91 -3.49 6.74 19.54
C GLU A 91 -2.43 6.54 18.43
N SER A 92 -2.43 5.37 17.77
CA SER A 92 -1.44 4.94 16.77
C SER A 92 -1.75 5.38 15.32
N GLY A 93 -2.63 6.38 15.15
CA GLY A 93 -2.77 7.12 13.88
C GLY A 93 -1.59 8.07 13.59
N SER A 94 -0.61 8.13 14.48
CA SER A 94 0.60 8.93 14.36
C SER A 94 1.55 8.33 13.31
N LEU A 95 2.12 9.16 12.43
CA LEU A 95 3.24 8.80 11.55
C LEU A 95 4.57 8.61 12.31
N MET A 96 4.52 8.62 13.65
CA MET A 96 5.59 8.23 14.58
C MET A 96 5.12 7.03 15.40
N GLY A 97 5.91 5.95 15.46
CA GLY A 97 5.57 4.78 16.27
C GLY A 97 6.43 3.56 15.96
N ILE A 98 6.31 2.54 16.82
CA ILE A 98 6.83 1.19 16.55
C ILE A 98 5.85 0.48 15.60
N ARG A 99 6.37 -0.15 14.56
CA ARG A 99 5.69 -0.78 13.44
C ARG A 99 6.02 -2.28 13.40
N PRO A 100 5.23 -3.10 12.68
CA PRO A 100 5.56 -4.52 12.53
C PRO A 100 6.97 -4.67 11.99
N THR A 101 7.78 -5.49 12.66
CA THR A 101 9.12 -5.94 12.25
C THR A 101 9.26 -6.07 10.73
N VAL A 102 10.37 -5.58 10.16
CA VAL A 102 10.69 -5.70 8.73
C VAL A 102 11.74 -6.79 8.46
N THR A 103 12.41 -7.30 9.49
CA THR A 103 13.53 -8.25 9.36
C THR A 103 13.09 -9.67 9.09
N HIS A 104 13.97 -10.34 8.34
CA HIS A 104 13.92 -11.74 7.92
C HIS A 104 12.71 -12.06 7.03
N ASP A 105 12.77 -11.58 5.78
CA ASP A 105 12.06 -12.24 4.68
C ASP A 105 10.53 -12.04 4.62
N ARG A 106 9.96 -11.06 5.34
CA ARG A 106 8.51 -10.98 5.62
C ARG A 106 7.60 -10.47 4.52
N GLY A 107 8.18 -10.05 3.41
CA GLY A 107 7.41 -9.61 2.26
C GLY A 107 6.79 -10.75 1.49
N VAL A 108 5.47 -10.92 1.55
CA VAL A 108 4.80 -11.95 0.74
C VAL A 108 4.61 -11.48 -0.70
N TYR A 109 4.14 -10.23 -0.86
CA TYR A 109 3.87 -9.61 -2.14
C TYR A 109 4.54 -8.25 -2.25
N MET A 110 5.02 -7.92 -3.45
CA MET A 110 5.49 -6.58 -3.80
C MET A 110 4.80 -6.09 -5.06
N ALA A 111 4.69 -4.77 -5.21
CA ALA A 111 4.16 -4.13 -6.40
C ALA A 111 5.26 -3.31 -7.08
N LYS A 112 5.35 -3.39 -8.41
CA LYS A 112 6.18 -2.49 -9.20
C LYS A 112 5.45 -1.17 -9.39
N VAL A 113 6.08 -0.07 -8.98
CA VAL A 113 5.52 1.28 -9.11
C VAL A 113 6.57 2.22 -9.69
N GLY A 114 6.16 3.16 -10.53
CA GLY A 114 6.99 4.29 -10.92
C GLY A 114 6.74 5.47 -9.98
N ILE A 115 7.79 6.20 -9.62
CA ILE A 115 7.73 7.36 -8.73
C ILE A 115 8.36 8.55 -9.44
N GLY A 116 7.64 9.66 -9.50
CA GLY A 116 8.07 10.92 -10.10
C GLY A 116 7.83 11.06 -11.60
N LYS A 117 8.24 12.20 -12.13
CA LYS A 117 8.16 12.54 -13.55
C LYS A 117 9.52 13.10 -14.03
N PRO A 118 10.28 12.37 -14.86
CA PRO A 118 10.00 11.02 -15.38
C PRO A 118 10.00 9.94 -14.29
N PRO A 119 9.30 8.80 -14.51
CA PRO A 119 9.13 7.79 -13.47
C PRO A 119 10.40 6.98 -13.20
N THR A 120 10.75 6.87 -11.91
CA THR A 120 11.74 5.92 -11.40
C THR A 120 11.03 4.65 -10.94
N ASN A 121 11.29 3.52 -11.58
CA ASN A 121 10.64 2.25 -11.24
C ASN A 121 11.29 1.59 -10.02
N VAL A 122 10.47 1.25 -9.03
CA VAL A 122 10.86 0.56 -7.79
C VAL A 122 9.89 -0.57 -7.47
N HIS A 123 10.28 -1.48 -6.57
CA HIS A 123 9.35 -2.44 -5.97
C HIS A 123 9.08 -2.07 -4.52
N LEU A 124 7.80 -1.92 -4.19
CA LEU A 124 7.36 -1.63 -2.83
C LEU A 124 6.66 -2.86 -2.26
N LEU A 125 6.98 -3.18 -1.02
CA LEU A 125 6.37 -4.29 -0.31
C LEU A 125 4.91 -3.96 0.05
N LEU A 126 3.97 -4.84 -0.30
CA LEU A 126 2.58 -4.64 0.06
C LEU A 126 2.38 -4.93 1.55
N ASP A 127 1.84 -3.96 2.28
CA ASP A 127 1.53 -4.13 3.70
C ASP A 127 0.14 -3.58 4.05
N SER A 128 -0.80 -4.47 4.33
CA SER A 128 -2.17 -4.15 4.70
C SER A 128 -2.34 -3.68 6.14
N ARG A 129 -1.24 -3.58 6.90
CA ARG A 129 -1.23 -3.08 8.28
C ARG A 129 -0.48 -1.78 8.48
N SER A 130 0.34 -1.35 7.52
CA SER A 130 0.94 -0.02 7.56
C SER A 130 0.11 0.98 6.75
N SER A 131 0.11 2.22 7.23
CA SER A 131 -0.51 3.34 6.53
C SER A 131 0.49 4.13 5.69
N LEU A 132 1.77 4.23 6.04
CA LEU A 132 2.66 5.08 5.25
C LEU A 132 3.21 4.34 4.03
N VAL A 133 3.02 4.89 2.83
CA VAL A 133 3.85 4.56 1.66
C VAL A 133 5.19 5.25 1.81
N TRP A 134 6.30 4.53 1.65
CA TRP A 134 7.63 5.14 1.68
C TRP A 134 8.63 4.38 0.81
N THR A 135 9.68 5.08 0.36
CA THR A 135 10.80 4.52 -0.42
C THR A 135 12.12 5.18 -0.03
N GLN A 136 13.27 4.55 -0.31
CA GLN A 136 14.58 5.20 -0.17
C GLN A 136 14.75 6.34 -1.19
N CYS A 137 15.22 7.48 -0.69
CA CYS A 137 15.42 8.70 -1.43
C CYS A 137 16.87 9.19 -1.38
N ALA A 138 17.36 9.79 -2.46
CA ALA A 138 18.64 10.48 -2.48
C ALA A 138 18.53 11.89 -1.84
N PRO A 139 19.59 12.37 -1.15
CA PRO A 139 20.76 11.62 -0.73
C PRO A 139 20.40 10.63 0.38
N CYS A 140 20.94 9.43 0.24
CA CYS A 140 20.69 8.31 1.14
C CYS A 140 21.99 8.05 1.92
N VAL A 141 21.99 8.44 3.20
CA VAL A 141 23.20 8.54 4.03
C VAL A 141 23.59 7.18 4.60
N HIS A 142 22.64 6.52 5.26
CA HIS A 142 22.75 5.15 5.73
C HIS A 142 21.45 4.43 5.37
N CYS A 143 21.53 3.41 4.54
CA CYS A 143 20.38 2.80 3.89
C CYS A 143 20.63 1.31 3.71
N PHE A 144 19.56 0.54 3.54
CA PHE A 144 19.69 -0.84 3.10
C PHE A 144 20.05 -0.89 1.61
N PRO A 145 20.82 -1.90 1.20
CA PRO A 145 21.11 -2.12 -0.20
C PRO A 145 19.84 -2.46 -1.00
N GLN A 146 19.69 -1.84 -2.17
CA GLN A 146 18.65 -2.18 -3.15
C GLN A 146 19.24 -2.24 -4.56
N ASP A 147 18.61 -3.02 -5.43
CA ASP A 147 18.95 -3.15 -6.86
C ASP A 147 18.18 -2.13 -7.72
N PRO A 148 16.88 -1.85 -7.48
CA PRO A 148 16.24 -0.70 -8.11
C PRO A 148 16.98 0.60 -7.77
N PRO A 149 16.99 1.60 -8.66
CA PRO A 149 17.61 2.89 -8.37
C PRO A 149 16.96 3.56 -7.14
N VAL A 150 17.79 4.18 -6.29
CA VAL A 150 17.30 5.05 -5.23
C VAL A 150 16.61 6.25 -5.89
N TYR A 151 15.37 6.53 -5.51
CA TYR A 151 14.61 7.61 -6.10
C TYR A 151 15.25 8.96 -5.75
N ASN A 152 15.52 9.80 -6.75
CA ASN A 152 16.10 11.12 -6.53
C ASN A 152 15.04 12.21 -6.71
N PRO A 153 14.58 12.87 -5.62
CA PRO A 153 13.57 13.91 -5.71
C PRO A 153 14.01 15.11 -6.57
N ALA A 154 15.32 15.36 -6.72
CA ALA A 154 15.83 16.45 -7.54
C ALA A 154 15.62 16.23 -9.05
N PHE A 155 15.31 15.02 -9.48
CA PHE A 155 15.08 14.67 -10.89
C PHE A 155 13.59 14.57 -11.25
N SER A 156 12.69 14.85 -10.32
CA SER A 156 11.25 14.78 -10.54
C SER A 156 10.62 16.17 -10.52
N ASP A 157 9.92 16.53 -11.59
CA ASP A 157 9.22 17.82 -11.69
C ASP A 157 7.98 17.87 -10.78
N THR A 158 7.49 16.72 -10.31
CA THR A 158 6.26 16.57 -9.51
C THR A 158 6.51 16.41 -8.01
N TYR A 159 7.77 16.28 -7.57
CA TYR A 159 8.12 16.16 -6.16
C TYR A 159 7.82 17.44 -5.38
N ARG A 160 7.07 17.36 -4.29
CA ARG A 160 6.76 18.51 -3.42
C ARG A 160 6.86 18.12 -1.94
N PRO A 161 7.84 18.63 -1.17
CA PRO A 161 7.85 18.45 0.29
C PRO A 161 6.55 18.95 0.92
N LEU A 162 6.01 18.23 1.90
CA LEU A 162 4.81 18.68 2.59
C LEU A 162 5.18 19.79 3.59
N PRO A 163 4.48 20.94 3.57
CA PRO A 163 4.65 21.97 4.57
C PRO A 163 4.18 21.45 5.92
N CYS A 164 4.71 21.99 7.02
CA CYS A 164 4.35 21.51 8.35
C CYS A 164 2.89 21.76 8.75
N THR A 165 2.21 22.65 8.03
CA THR A 165 0.77 22.90 8.16
C THR A 165 -0.09 21.82 7.50
N HIS A 166 0.51 20.91 6.73
CA HIS A 166 -0.22 19.82 6.08
C HIS A 166 -0.83 18.86 7.12
N PRO A 167 -2.07 18.35 6.94
CA PRO A 167 -2.70 17.46 7.92
C PRO A 167 -1.89 16.23 8.31
N PHE A 168 -1.20 15.61 7.34
CA PHE A 168 -0.28 14.49 7.62
C PHE A 168 0.92 14.87 8.48
N CYS A 169 1.26 16.15 8.58
CA CYS A 169 2.37 16.65 9.39
C CYS A 169 1.97 17.03 10.82
N ALA A 170 0.67 17.02 11.16
CA ALA A 170 0.16 17.61 12.41
C ALA A 170 0.80 17.07 13.71
N ARG A 171 1.33 15.84 13.68
CA ARG A 171 2.01 15.19 14.82
C ARG A 171 3.45 14.76 14.49
N LEU A 172 4.05 15.35 13.46
CA LEU A 172 5.42 15.05 13.04
C LEU A 172 6.39 16.16 13.44
N PRO A 173 7.63 15.82 13.80
CA PRO A 173 8.69 16.82 13.93
C PRO A 173 8.81 17.68 12.68
N CYS A 174 8.88 18.99 12.85
CA CYS A 174 8.98 19.95 11.75
C CYS A 174 10.30 20.72 11.86
N ILE A 175 11.08 20.76 10.77
CA ILE A 175 12.31 21.54 10.69
C ILE A 175 12.34 22.27 9.36
N ASN A 176 12.53 23.59 9.36
CA ASN A 176 12.58 24.43 8.16
C ASN A 176 11.36 24.24 7.23
N ASN A 177 10.15 24.19 7.83
CA ASN A 177 8.88 23.94 7.14
C ASN A 177 8.79 22.59 6.39
N MET A 178 9.63 21.61 6.73
CA MET A 178 9.54 20.24 6.24
C MET A 178 9.26 19.30 7.41
N CYS A 179 8.16 18.54 7.32
CA CYS A 179 7.82 17.59 8.36
C CYS A 179 8.52 16.24 8.14
N ARG A 180 9.11 15.72 9.21
CA ARG A 180 9.96 14.54 9.20
C ARG A 180 9.23 13.37 9.80
N PHE A 181 9.29 12.22 9.13
CA PHE A 181 8.75 10.99 9.68
C PHE A 181 9.88 10.12 10.22
N VAL A 182 9.57 9.33 11.24
CA VAL A 182 10.42 8.24 11.74
C VAL A 182 9.51 7.05 11.96
N LEU A 183 9.75 5.97 11.22
CA LEU A 183 9.17 4.68 11.51
C LEU A 183 10.25 3.82 12.13
N ARG A 184 9.95 3.23 13.28
CA ARG A 184 10.78 2.18 13.88
C ARG A 184 10.01 0.88 13.78
N TYR A 185 10.67 -0.20 13.45
CA TYR A 185 10.11 -1.53 13.40
C TYR A 185 10.58 -2.32 14.63
N GLU A 186 9.89 -3.40 14.97
CA GLU A 186 10.12 -4.13 16.23
C GLU A 186 11.53 -4.73 16.37
N ASP A 187 12.17 -5.07 15.26
CA ASP A 187 13.56 -5.53 15.19
C ASP A 187 14.58 -4.41 15.38
N ASN A 188 14.11 -3.24 15.81
CA ASN A 188 14.86 -2.01 15.95
C ASN A 188 15.40 -1.45 14.63
N THR A 189 15.03 -2.03 13.49
CA THR A 189 15.25 -1.36 12.21
C THR A 189 14.36 -0.13 12.12
N TYR A 190 14.76 0.85 11.33
CA TYR A 190 14.05 2.11 11.22
C TYR A 190 14.20 2.68 9.82
N THR A 191 13.31 3.60 9.48
CA THR A 191 13.41 4.49 8.33
C THR A 191 13.00 5.89 8.78
N LYS A 192 13.72 6.90 8.31
CA LYS A 192 13.38 8.30 8.55
C LYS A 192 13.68 9.16 7.34
N GLY A 193 12.94 10.24 7.23
CA GLY A 193 13.07 11.15 6.11
C GLY A 193 12.04 12.26 6.18
N ILE A 194 11.66 12.78 5.02
CA ILE A 194 10.72 13.89 4.88
C ILE A 194 9.42 13.37 4.25
N MET A 195 8.29 13.85 4.74
CA MET A 195 7.02 13.62 4.06
C MET A 195 6.92 14.54 2.83
N ALA A 196 6.57 13.98 1.69
CA ALA A 196 6.41 14.70 0.44
C ALA A 196 5.17 14.19 -0.30
N ALA A 197 4.67 14.99 -1.25
CA ALA A 197 3.75 14.55 -2.28
C ALA A 197 4.52 14.22 -3.55
N GLU A 198 4.07 13.20 -4.27
CA GLU A 198 4.64 12.79 -5.55
C GLU A 198 3.61 12.08 -6.43
N GLN A 199 3.86 12.04 -7.72
CA GLN A 199 3.17 11.24 -8.71
C GLN A 199 3.68 9.79 -8.67
N PHE A 200 2.74 8.86 -8.49
CA PHE A 200 2.96 7.43 -8.62
C PHE A 200 2.34 6.96 -9.94
N THR A 201 3.05 6.11 -10.67
CA THR A 201 2.62 5.56 -11.97
C THR A 201 2.57 4.04 -11.96
N PHE A 202 1.58 3.46 -12.64
CA PHE A 202 1.37 2.01 -12.71
C PHE A 202 1.01 1.59 -14.13
N ALA A 203 1.30 0.33 -14.46
CA ALA A 203 0.80 -0.28 -15.69
C ALA A 203 -0.70 -0.54 -15.54
N SER A 204 -1.52 0.04 -16.42
CA SER A 204 -2.96 -0.22 -16.47
C SER A 204 -3.27 -1.44 -17.33
N ASN A 205 -4.40 -2.08 -17.03
CA ASN A 205 -4.96 -3.20 -17.78
C ASN A 205 -5.40 -2.83 -19.20
N VAL A 206 -5.56 -1.54 -19.53
CA VAL A 206 -5.88 -1.06 -20.88
C VAL A 206 -4.64 -0.71 -21.72
N GLY A 207 -3.43 -1.10 -21.29
CA GLY A 207 -2.19 -0.87 -22.03
C GLY A 207 -1.67 0.57 -21.95
N ALA A 208 -2.24 1.40 -21.08
CA ALA A 208 -1.77 2.75 -20.78
C ALA A 208 -1.06 2.80 -19.41
N THR A 209 -0.23 3.83 -19.19
CA THR A 209 0.27 4.15 -17.85
C THR A 209 -0.74 5.04 -17.15
N GLU A 210 -1.15 4.65 -15.95
CA GLU A 210 -1.98 5.49 -15.08
C GLU A 210 -1.13 6.16 -14.01
N SER A 211 -1.60 7.31 -13.52
CA SER A 211 -0.87 8.08 -12.51
C SER A 211 -1.80 8.67 -11.47
N VAL A 212 -1.37 8.66 -10.21
CA VAL A 212 -2.07 9.26 -9.08
C VAL A 212 -1.10 10.07 -8.23
N GLY A 213 -1.55 11.17 -7.65
CA GLY A 213 -0.79 11.90 -6.64
C GLY A 213 -1.00 11.28 -5.27
N ALA A 214 0.08 11.08 -4.50
CA ALA A 214 0.00 10.64 -3.11
C ALA A 214 1.11 11.28 -2.28
N ALA A 215 0.82 11.53 -1.01
CA ALA A 215 1.82 11.74 0.00
C ALA A 215 2.53 10.42 0.36
N PHE A 216 3.84 10.51 0.55
CA PHE A 216 4.72 9.39 0.88
C PHE A 216 5.88 9.85 1.76
N GLY A 217 6.53 8.89 2.40
CA GLY A 217 7.79 9.08 3.10
C GLY A 217 8.98 8.96 2.16
N CYS A 218 9.71 10.05 1.98
CA CYS A 218 10.96 10.06 1.23
C CYS A 218 12.13 9.80 2.21
N SER A 219 12.56 8.54 2.31
CA SER A 219 13.52 8.06 3.33
C SER A 219 14.95 8.40 2.94
N SER A 220 15.59 9.32 3.66
CA SER A 220 17.02 9.62 3.49
C SER A 220 17.93 8.71 4.33
N GLU A 221 17.34 7.94 5.26
CA GLU A 221 18.07 7.03 6.14
C GLU A 221 17.19 5.85 6.56
N SER A 222 17.74 4.64 6.49
CA SER A 222 17.11 3.39 6.90
C SER A 222 18.15 2.37 7.37
N SER A 223 17.76 1.46 8.26
CA SER A 223 18.68 0.45 8.78
C SER A 223 19.23 -0.45 7.65
N PRO A 224 20.56 -0.68 7.60
CA PRO A 224 21.16 -1.48 6.53
C PRO A 224 20.64 -2.91 6.41
N ASN A 225 20.17 -3.48 7.53
CA ASN A 225 19.65 -4.84 7.65
C ASN A 225 18.12 -4.92 7.57
N MET A 226 17.44 -3.87 7.07
CA MET A 226 15.98 -3.86 6.98
C MET A 226 15.43 -4.97 6.09
N PHE A 227 16.00 -5.17 4.89
CA PHE A 227 15.63 -6.24 3.96
C PHE A 227 16.83 -7.17 3.71
N PRO A 228 17.23 -8.03 4.68
CA PRO A 228 18.50 -8.74 4.60
C PRO A 228 18.49 -9.89 3.56
N SER A 229 17.31 -10.39 3.19
CA SER A 229 17.12 -11.51 2.28
C SER A 229 16.88 -11.12 0.82
N THR A 230 16.72 -9.81 0.53
CA THR A 230 16.42 -9.34 -0.81
C THR A 230 16.93 -7.92 -1.04
N ARG A 231 17.42 -7.67 -2.25
CA ARG A 231 17.77 -6.34 -2.74
C ARG A 231 16.70 -5.79 -3.69
N ALA A 232 15.63 -6.55 -3.94
CA ALA A 232 14.59 -6.16 -4.90
C ALA A 232 13.68 -5.04 -4.39
N VAL A 233 13.55 -4.92 -3.07
CA VAL A 233 12.61 -4.01 -2.39
C VAL A 233 13.25 -2.64 -2.16
N SER A 234 12.48 -1.57 -2.38
CA SER A 234 12.91 -0.18 -2.16
C SER A 234 12.17 0.52 -1.01
N GLY A 235 11.12 -0.11 -0.47
CA GLY A 235 10.31 0.43 0.61
C GLY A 235 8.98 -0.31 0.76
N ILE A 236 7.97 0.36 1.32
CA ILE A 236 6.67 -0.24 1.65
C ILE A 236 5.53 0.54 0.99
N LEU A 237 4.59 -0.20 0.41
CA LEU A 237 3.28 0.26 -0.05
C LEU A 237 2.25 -0.04 1.05
N GLY A 238 2.05 0.93 1.96
CA GLY A 238 1.07 0.83 3.03
C GLY A 238 -0.36 0.96 2.51
N VAL A 239 -1.14 -0.13 2.60
CA VAL A 239 -2.56 -0.18 2.21
C VAL A 239 -3.49 -0.44 3.39
N GLY A 240 -3.04 -0.18 4.62
CA GLY A 240 -3.87 -0.26 5.83
C GLY A 240 -5.06 0.70 5.84
N ALA A 241 -5.88 0.62 6.89
CA ALA A 241 -7.11 1.41 7.01
C ALA A 241 -6.87 2.87 7.44
N GLY A 242 -5.63 3.24 7.75
CA GLY A 242 -5.31 4.56 8.31
C GLY A 242 -5.32 5.69 7.28
N PRO A 243 -5.39 6.95 7.75
CA PRO A 243 -5.62 8.10 6.88
C PRO A 243 -4.47 8.41 5.91
N ALA A 244 -3.25 8.01 6.26
CA ALA A 244 -2.08 8.16 5.40
C ALA A 244 -1.90 7.00 4.39
N SER A 245 -2.73 5.95 4.46
CA SER A 245 -2.65 4.80 3.56
C SER A 245 -2.84 5.19 2.11
N PHE A 246 -2.18 4.45 1.22
CA PHE A 246 -2.32 4.65 -0.20
C PHE A 246 -3.80 4.66 -0.59
N LEU A 247 -4.58 3.69 -0.10
CA LEU A 247 -6.02 3.60 -0.29
C LEU A 247 -6.77 4.89 0.13
N SER A 248 -6.52 5.37 1.35
CA SER A 248 -7.21 6.53 1.91
C SER A 248 -6.94 7.82 1.11
N GLN A 249 -5.76 7.92 0.50
CA GLN A 249 -5.36 9.08 -0.29
C GLN A 249 -6.00 9.13 -1.68
N LEU A 250 -6.48 8.00 -2.22
CA LEU A 250 -7.08 7.93 -3.56
C LEU A 250 -8.47 8.58 -3.65
N GLY A 251 -9.09 8.94 -2.53
CA GLY A 251 -10.34 9.70 -2.51
C GLY A 251 -11.45 9.10 -3.38
N SER A 252 -11.99 9.88 -4.32
CA SER A 252 -13.05 9.45 -5.23
C SER A 252 -12.60 8.38 -6.24
N LEU A 253 -11.30 8.24 -6.51
CA LEU A 253 -10.79 7.22 -7.41
C LEU A 253 -10.95 5.83 -6.80
N ALA A 254 -10.62 5.62 -5.52
CA ALA A 254 -10.83 4.33 -4.87
C ALA A 254 -12.20 4.21 -4.17
N ARG A 255 -12.80 5.33 -3.77
CA ARG A 255 -14.00 5.39 -2.92
C ARG A 255 -13.85 4.55 -1.64
N GLY A 256 -12.63 4.50 -1.09
CA GLY A 256 -12.28 3.68 0.08
C GLY A 256 -12.36 2.18 -0.16
N ARG A 257 -12.31 1.70 -1.41
CA ARG A 257 -12.40 0.28 -1.75
C ARG A 257 -11.19 -0.18 -2.54
N PHE A 258 -10.72 -1.35 -2.15
CA PHE A 258 -9.76 -2.15 -2.90
C PHE A 258 -10.11 -3.63 -2.76
N SER A 259 -9.55 -4.45 -3.63
CA SER A 259 -9.64 -5.91 -3.57
C SER A 259 -8.31 -6.51 -3.99
N TYR A 260 -7.92 -7.64 -3.41
CA TYR A 260 -6.79 -8.42 -3.88
C TYR A 260 -7.24 -9.84 -4.28
N CYS A 261 -6.64 -10.36 -5.34
CA CYS A 261 -6.77 -11.76 -5.75
C CYS A 261 -5.36 -12.35 -5.79
N LEU A 262 -5.09 -13.27 -4.86
CA LEU A 262 -3.77 -13.84 -4.63
C LEU A 262 -3.73 -15.24 -5.23
N VAL A 263 -2.75 -15.49 -6.10
CA VAL A 263 -2.60 -16.79 -6.78
C VAL A 263 -1.78 -17.77 -5.93
N PRO A 264 -2.11 -19.07 -5.95
CA PRO A 264 -1.33 -20.09 -5.24
C PRO A 264 0.11 -20.21 -5.77
N ILE A 265 1.02 -20.60 -4.88
CA ILE A 265 2.47 -20.62 -5.12
C ILE A 265 2.92 -21.85 -5.91
N ASP A 266 2.15 -22.93 -5.80
CA ASP A 266 2.40 -24.26 -6.37
C ASP A 266 1.82 -24.46 -7.76
N LEU A 267 1.18 -23.43 -8.32
CA LEU A 267 0.57 -23.48 -9.64
C LEU A 267 1.34 -22.57 -10.60
N PRO A 268 2.33 -23.10 -11.36
CA PRO A 268 3.10 -22.35 -12.36
C PRO A 268 2.22 -21.67 -13.42
N SER A 269 0.99 -22.16 -13.61
CA SER A 269 -0.01 -21.65 -14.55
C SER A 269 -1.08 -20.75 -13.92
N ALA A 270 -1.05 -20.49 -12.59
CA ALA A 270 -2.11 -19.75 -11.90
C ALA A 270 -2.17 -18.24 -12.23
N GLY A 271 -1.30 -17.77 -13.12
CA GLY A 271 -1.30 -16.39 -13.59
C GLY A 271 -0.69 -15.44 -12.57
N VAL A 272 -1.20 -14.20 -12.56
CA VAL A 272 -0.63 -13.07 -11.83
C VAL A 272 -1.57 -12.66 -10.69
N SER A 273 -1.01 -12.34 -9.52
CA SER A 273 -1.80 -11.76 -8.42
C SER A 273 -2.07 -10.29 -8.68
N TYR A 274 -3.24 -9.79 -8.29
CA TYR A 274 -3.62 -8.39 -8.56
C TYR A 274 -4.15 -7.70 -7.31
N LEU A 275 -3.81 -6.41 -7.20
CA LEU A 275 -4.42 -5.43 -6.32
C LEU A 275 -5.25 -4.48 -7.16
N ARG A 276 -6.54 -4.31 -6.85
CA ARG A 276 -7.45 -3.46 -7.63
C ARG A 276 -8.08 -2.41 -6.75
N PHE A 277 -8.26 -1.22 -7.29
CA PHE A 277 -8.83 -0.06 -6.60
C PHE A 277 -10.10 0.43 -7.30
N GLY A 278 -11.01 1.03 -6.54
CA GLY A 278 -12.12 1.80 -7.11
C GLY A 278 -13.16 0.99 -7.85
N ALA A 279 -13.28 1.22 -9.15
CA ALA A 279 -14.25 0.62 -10.07
C ALA A 279 -13.74 -0.70 -10.64
N ASP A 280 -12.42 -0.91 -10.67
CA ASP A 280 -11.79 -2.16 -11.06
C ASP A 280 -11.81 -3.21 -9.94
N THR A 281 -12.23 -2.85 -8.73
CA THR A 281 -12.52 -3.87 -7.71
C THR A 281 -13.57 -4.81 -8.26
N GLU A 282 -13.27 -6.12 -8.24
CA GLU A 282 -14.17 -7.11 -8.81
C GLU A 282 -15.54 -7.04 -8.13
N ARG A 283 -16.59 -6.88 -8.94
CA ARG A 283 -17.95 -7.10 -8.48
C ARG A 283 -18.18 -8.60 -8.38
N ILE A 284 -17.87 -9.18 -7.22
CA ILE A 284 -18.09 -10.60 -6.96
C ILE A 284 -19.58 -10.87 -7.01
N LYS A 285 -20.05 -11.51 -8.09
CA LYS A 285 -21.43 -11.96 -8.24
C LYS A 285 -21.71 -12.94 -7.11
N ASN A 286 -22.77 -12.71 -6.34
CA ASN A 286 -23.11 -13.45 -5.12
C ASN A 286 -22.09 -13.34 -3.98
N GLY A 287 -21.25 -12.29 -3.97
CA GLY A 287 -20.37 -12.00 -2.84
C GLY A 287 -21.16 -11.83 -1.55
N ARG A 288 -20.63 -12.38 -0.45
CA ARG A 288 -21.14 -12.15 0.91
C ARG A 288 -20.37 -10.98 1.53
N THR A 289 -21.07 -10.18 2.31
CA THR A 289 -20.47 -9.03 3.01
C THR A 289 -20.63 -9.20 4.51
N THR A 290 -19.60 -8.80 5.24
CA THR A 290 -19.64 -8.64 6.70
C THR A 290 -19.22 -7.21 7.05
N PRO A 291 -19.75 -6.59 8.12
CA PRO A 291 -19.28 -5.30 8.57
C PRO A 291 -17.78 -5.33 8.91
N MET A 292 -17.06 -4.32 8.42
CA MET A 292 -15.68 -4.10 8.82
C MET A 292 -15.65 -3.38 10.16
N LEU A 293 -15.03 -3.99 11.15
CA LEU A 293 -14.88 -3.46 12.50
C LEU A 293 -13.77 -2.42 12.53
N ARG A 294 -13.99 -1.33 13.26
CA ARG A 294 -12.96 -0.30 13.46
C ARG A 294 -11.94 -0.79 14.48
N SER A 295 -10.66 -0.77 14.13
CA SER A 295 -9.61 -0.86 15.15
C SER A 295 -9.54 0.44 15.97
N PHE A 296 -9.03 0.35 17.20
CA PHE A 296 -8.85 1.51 18.07
C PHE A 296 -7.97 2.57 17.42
N ASP A 297 -6.86 2.16 16.81
CA ASP A 297 -5.96 3.02 16.06
C ASP A 297 -6.43 3.39 14.63
N ARG A 298 -7.52 2.78 14.17
CA ARG A 298 -8.08 2.93 12.82
C ARG A 298 -7.11 2.60 11.67
N THR A 299 -6.08 1.78 11.92
CA THR A 299 -5.11 1.39 10.88
C THR A 299 -5.29 -0.03 10.33
N HIS A 300 -6.16 -0.83 10.96
CA HIS A 300 -6.28 -2.26 10.71
C HIS A 300 -7.66 -2.69 10.19
N TYR A 301 -7.69 -3.76 9.39
CA TYR A 301 -8.91 -4.36 8.86
C TYR A 301 -9.38 -5.51 9.73
N PHE A 302 -10.41 -5.27 10.56
CA PHE A 302 -11.03 -6.31 11.39
C PHE A 302 -12.41 -6.69 10.87
N VAL A 303 -12.78 -7.95 11.09
CA VAL A 303 -14.13 -8.47 10.83
C VAL A 303 -14.66 -9.21 12.05
N GLU A 304 -15.97 -9.37 12.12
CA GLU A 304 -16.60 -10.21 13.13
C GLU A 304 -16.55 -11.68 12.68
N LEU A 305 -15.80 -12.50 13.42
CA LEU A 305 -15.82 -13.95 13.29
C LEU A 305 -16.65 -14.54 14.43
N GLN A 306 -17.70 -15.28 14.10
CA GLN A 306 -18.63 -15.82 15.11
C GLN A 306 -18.26 -17.24 15.54
N ASP A 307 -17.84 -18.07 14.60
CA ASP A 307 -17.47 -19.46 14.82
C ASP A 307 -16.75 -20.00 13.58
N ILE A 308 -16.29 -21.23 13.66
CA ILE A 308 -15.69 -21.97 12.55
C ILE A 308 -16.56 -23.21 12.30
N SER A 309 -16.67 -23.60 11.03
CA SER A 309 -17.27 -24.87 10.64
C SER A 309 -16.27 -25.71 9.86
N VAL A 310 -16.20 -27.00 10.17
CA VAL A 310 -15.38 -27.99 9.44
C VAL A 310 -16.34 -29.03 8.87
N ASP A 311 -16.30 -29.24 7.54
CA ASP A 311 -17.21 -30.17 6.84
C ASP A 311 -18.71 -29.91 7.14
N GLY A 312 -19.11 -28.63 7.12
CA GLY A 312 -20.48 -28.21 7.42
C GLY A 312 -20.88 -28.30 8.91
N ARG A 313 -20.01 -28.83 9.78
CA ARG A 313 -20.25 -28.93 11.23
C ARG A 313 -19.66 -27.73 11.94
N ARG A 314 -20.52 -26.92 12.56
CA ARG A 314 -20.12 -25.79 13.40
C ARG A 314 -19.42 -26.30 14.66
N LEU A 315 -18.33 -25.67 15.06
CA LEU A 315 -17.52 -26.10 16.21
C LEU A 315 -18.15 -25.74 17.56
N HIS A 316 -19.13 -24.82 17.59
CA HIS A 316 -19.81 -24.37 18.80
C HIS A 316 -18.82 -23.86 19.86
N LEU A 317 -17.85 -23.06 19.42
CA LEU A 317 -16.85 -22.46 20.31
C LEU A 317 -17.53 -21.58 21.38
N PRO A 318 -16.91 -21.42 22.57
CA PRO A 318 -17.45 -20.54 23.60
C PRO A 318 -17.82 -19.16 23.06
N PRO A 319 -19.00 -18.61 23.38
CA PRO A 319 -19.37 -17.27 22.93
C PRO A 319 -18.31 -16.24 23.30
N GLY A 320 -17.91 -15.43 22.32
CA GLY A 320 -16.88 -14.40 22.52
C GLY A 320 -15.43 -14.88 22.35
N THR A 321 -15.16 -16.13 21.91
CA THR A 321 -13.81 -16.60 21.58
C THR A 321 -13.04 -15.61 20.69
N PHE A 322 -13.71 -15.00 19.71
CA PHE A 322 -13.10 -14.04 18.78
C PHE A 322 -13.53 -12.59 19.01
N ALA A 323 -14.19 -12.27 20.13
CA ALA A 323 -14.67 -10.91 20.37
C ALA A 323 -13.51 -9.91 20.49
N ARG A 324 -13.71 -8.68 19.97
CA ARG A 324 -12.82 -7.56 20.27
C ARG A 324 -13.01 -7.14 21.73
N ARG A 325 -11.91 -7.06 22.46
CA ARG A 325 -11.89 -6.65 23.86
C ARG A 325 -11.58 -5.15 23.98
N PRO A 326 -12.01 -4.50 25.08
CA PRO A 326 -11.74 -3.08 25.32
C PRO A 326 -10.25 -2.71 25.39
N ASP A 327 -9.39 -3.68 25.71
CA ASP A 327 -7.93 -3.52 25.79
C ASP A 327 -7.22 -3.61 24.44
N GLY A 328 -7.96 -3.64 23.33
CA GLY A 328 -7.42 -3.77 21.98
C GLY A 328 -7.29 -5.21 21.49
N THR A 329 -7.29 -6.20 22.37
CA THR A 329 -7.06 -7.62 22.02
C THR A 329 -8.26 -8.31 21.38
N GLY A 330 -8.04 -9.52 20.87
CA GLY A 330 -9.07 -10.35 20.23
C GLY A 330 -9.46 -9.84 18.83
N GLY A 331 -10.58 -10.34 18.31
CA GLY A 331 -11.04 -10.05 16.95
C GLY A 331 -10.51 -11.02 15.89
N CYS A 332 -11.00 -10.83 14.66
CA CYS A 332 -10.45 -11.46 13.47
C CYS A 332 -9.83 -10.37 12.58
N LEU A 333 -8.51 -10.39 12.46
CA LEU A 333 -7.73 -9.44 11.67
C LEU A 333 -7.48 -10.02 10.27
N LEU A 334 -7.64 -9.19 9.24
CA LEU A 334 -7.25 -9.52 7.86
C LEU A 334 -5.86 -8.96 7.58
N ASP A 335 -4.91 -9.82 7.24
CA ASP A 335 -3.52 -9.44 6.99
C ASP A 335 -2.93 -10.16 5.78
N SER A 336 -2.74 -9.42 4.69
CA SER A 336 -2.12 -9.92 3.45
C SER A 336 -0.63 -10.27 3.59
N GLY A 337 0.02 -9.83 4.67
CA GLY A 337 1.42 -10.11 4.96
C GLY A 337 1.65 -11.40 5.76
N THR A 338 0.58 -12.07 6.19
CA THR A 338 0.62 -13.31 6.97
C THR A 338 0.07 -14.44 6.11
N SER A 339 0.94 -15.32 5.62
CA SER A 339 0.55 -16.41 4.70
C SER A 339 -0.22 -17.54 5.39
N ALA A 340 0.10 -17.84 6.65
CA ALA A 340 -0.63 -18.83 7.44
C ALA A 340 -1.79 -18.18 8.24
N THR A 341 -2.86 -18.93 8.47
CA THR A 341 -3.97 -18.50 9.33
C THR A 341 -3.69 -18.89 10.79
N TYR A 342 -3.81 -17.92 11.70
CA TYR A 342 -3.60 -18.13 13.13
C TYR A 342 -4.93 -18.08 13.86
N LEU A 343 -5.09 -19.02 14.78
CA LEU A 343 -6.28 -19.19 15.58
C LEU A 343 -5.88 -19.14 17.05
N THR A 344 -6.77 -18.61 17.90
CA THR A 344 -6.65 -18.76 19.35
C THR A 344 -6.50 -20.24 19.71
N GLU A 345 -5.76 -20.58 20.76
CA GLU A 345 -5.51 -21.97 21.17
C GLU A 345 -6.78 -22.84 21.26
N ILE A 346 -7.87 -22.29 21.81
CA ILE A 346 -9.17 -22.97 21.92
C ILE A 346 -9.72 -23.33 20.54
N ALA A 347 -9.72 -22.38 19.61
CA ALA A 347 -10.20 -22.59 18.24
C ALA A 347 -9.26 -23.50 17.45
N TYR A 348 -7.95 -23.32 17.58
CA TYR A 348 -6.94 -24.15 16.91
C TYR A 348 -7.10 -25.62 17.32
N THR A 349 -7.16 -25.89 18.62
CA THR A 349 -7.34 -27.25 19.16
C THR A 349 -8.64 -27.87 18.67
N ALA A 350 -9.75 -27.12 18.67
CA ALA A 350 -11.04 -27.62 18.18
C ALA A 350 -11.02 -27.94 16.67
N VAL A 351 -10.38 -27.09 15.86
CA VAL A 351 -10.18 -27.34 14.42
C VAL A 351 -9.31 -28.59 14.21
N CYS A 352 -8.15 -28.67 14.85
CA CYS A 352 -7.26 -29.83 14.74
C CYS A 352 -7.96 -31.13 15.11
N ASN A 353 -8.68 -31.17 16.24
CA ASN A 353 -9.40 -32.37 16.67
C ASN A 353 -10.48 -32.78 15.65
N THR A 354 -11.20 -31.81 15.08
CA THR A 354 -12.26 -32.08 14.10
C THR A 354 -11.70 -32.56 12.77
N VAL A 355 -10.59 -31.98 12.32
CA VAL A 355 -9.86 -32.42 11.12
C VAL A 355 -9.27 -33.81 11.31
N ASP A 356 -8.60 -34.06 12.44
CA ASP A 356 -8.03 -35.37 12.79
C ASP A 356 -9.14 -36.44 12.82
N ALA A 357 -10.31 -36.15 13.41
CA ALA A 357 -11.46 -37.06 13.41
C ALA A 357 -12.04 -37.29 12.01
N PHE A 358 -12.12 -36.26 11.18
CA PHE A 358 -12.57 -36.37 9.79
C PHE A 358 -11.68 -37.31 8.97
N PHE A 359 -10.37 -37.23 9.14
CA PHE A 359 -9.40 -38.07 8.42
C PHE A 359 -9.23 -39.46 9.00
N ALA A 360 -9.32 -39.63 10.33
CA ALA A 360 -9.31 -40.93 10.99
C ALA A 360 -10.45 -41.83 10.47
N GLY A 361 -11.63 -41.26 10.22
CA GLY A 361 -12.77 -41.97 9.60
C GLY A 361 -12.53 -42.40 8.14
N ARG A 362 -11.39 -42.04 7.54
CA ARG A 362 -11.00 -42.32 6.15
C ARG A 362 -9.67 -43.07 6.04
N ASN A 363 -9.20 -43.67 7.13
CA ASN A 363 -7.92 -44.40 7.20
C ASN A 363 -6.67 -43.55 6.91
N PHE A 364 -6.73 -42.24 7.14
CA PHE A 364 -5.55 -41.38 7.13
C PHE A 364 -5.03 -41.21 8.56
N THR A 365 -3.71 -41.23 8.72
CA THR A 365 -3.03 -40.97 10.00
C THR A 365 -2.28 -39.65 9.93
N ARG A 366 -2.35 -38.89 11.02
CA ARG A 366 -1.58 -37.67 11.15
C ARG A 366 -0.09 -38.00 11.28
N VAL A 367 0.72 -37.51 10.35
CA VAL A 367 2.18 -37.57 10.45
C VAL A 367 2.67 -36.31 11.16
N ARG A 368 3.49 -36.45 12.21
CA ARG A 368 4.20 -35.32 12.84
C ARG A 368 5.54 -35.12 12.13
N GLY A 369 5.72 -33.99 11.45
CA GLY A 369 6.96 -33.62 10.76
C GLY A 369 6.70 -32.62 9.63
N THR A 370 7.78 -31.99 9.12
CA THR A 370 7.80 -31.16 7.91
C THR A 370 6.91 -31.79 6.83
N ILE A 371 6.11 -30.98 6.14
CA ILE A 371 5.15 -31.40 5.11
C ILE A 371 5.86 -32.31 4.10
N ILE A 372 5.74 -33.64 4.25
CA ILE A 372 6.11 -34.60 3.22
C ILE A 372 4.80 -34.95 2.52
N MET A 373 4.49 -34.25 1.43
CA MET A 373 3.56 -34.77 0.44
C MET A 373 4.25 -35.91 -0.28
N GLN A 374 4.03 -37.16 0.17
CA GLN A 374 4.20 -38.30 -0.71
C GLN A 374 2.98 -38.32 -1.64
N ILE A 375 3.23 -38.08 -2.92
CA ILE A 375 2.27 -38.30 -4.02
C ILE A 375 2.18 -39.80 -4.28
#